data_AF-A0A2E6BVT7-F1
#
_entry.id   AF-A0A2E6BVT7-F1
#
_cell.length_a   1.000
_cell.length_b   1.000
_cell.length_c   1.000
_cell.angle_alpha   90.00
_cell.angle_beta   90.00
_cell.angle_gamma   90.00
#
_symmetry.space_group_name_H-M   'P 1'
#
loop_
_entity.id
_entity.type
_entity.pdbx_description
1 polymer ?
#
loop_
_entity_poly.entity_id
_entity_poly.type
_entity_poly.pdbx_seq_one_letter_code
_entity_poly.pdbx_strand_id
1 'polypeptide(L)'
;MDEETDPIDEENSIPKKEDYSKKNIDVKIKSLILIIIFLSSFFFYDYNNIDYGFDGCEKNNLNSLQYNDFIGKTNITFIAFGDSQIYKDHTVEQNDFQVIALNHFTELLSWEDAGFSELGEIEDIRGIIMAGDITQNGRDGRMFSFDEYGEFVERYGLCGNKQVDYPIYEGYGNHDYFEWSNIFYRIPADHPVADSVAIRNEYRPGIMNTAPNMEGHYSWEWDDFHFIQLNLAPTDVVPDLGVEGLRDPRNAMTFLENDLKENIEGTDKKVILISHYGPWEWREWDQNKIDKLCQVVENYSSNIVSYIHGHSHSTSVYDWCDLTVFNSGTPYHENYNDDYRGRFTLFRINEANNGTFDLYAADISWSTENYQEDDISSLDLQMKEWKGYPYHVTV
;
A
#
# COMPACT_ATOMS: atom_id res chain seq x y z
N MET A 1 79.69 -7.26 31.29
CA MET A 1 80.63 -6.15 31.55
C MET A 1 80.40 -5.15 30.44
N ASP A 2 79.76 -4.01 30.62
CA ASP A 2 79.32 -3.22 31.78
C ASP A 2 78.11 -2.40 31.26
N GLU A 3 76.99 -2.18 31.98
CA GLU A 3 76.73 -1.06 32.93
C GLU A 3 77.38 0.27 32.47
N GLU A 4 76.78 1.46 32.44
CA GLU A 4 75.60 2.05 33.07
C GLU A 4 75.40 3.46 32.43
N THR A 5 74.16 3.98 32.51
CA THR A 5 73.63 5.36 32.65
C THR A 5 74.38 6.68 32.24
N ASP A 6 73.52 7.66 31.89
CA ASP A 6 73.71 9.01 31.30
C ASP A 6 74.66 10.01 32.01
N PRO A 7 74.94 11.18 31.37
CA PRO A 7 74.21 12.38 31.85
C PRO A 7 73.73 13.38 30.78
N ILE A 8 72.75 14.16 31.22
CA ILE A 8 72.03 15.29 30.61
C ILE A 8 72.96 16.50 30.40
N ASP A 9 72.78 17.25 29.30
CA ASP A 9 72.97 18.70 29.28
C ASP A 9 71.95 19.37 28.33
N GLU A 10 71.21 20.32 28.89
CA GLU A 10 70.30 21.24 28.21
C GLU A 10 71.11 22.34 27.47
N GLU A 11 70.78 22.60 26.20
CA GLU A 11 71.06 23.88 25.58
C GLU A 11 69.84 24.42 24.81
N ASN A 12 69.54 25.69 25.10
CA ASN A 12 68.32 26.42 24.76
C ASN A 12 68.29 27.00 23.34
N SER A 13 67.05 27.24 22.88
CA SER A 13 66.60 28.20 21.84
C SER A 13 66.78 27.77 20.37
N ILE A 14 65.79 27.87 19.48
CA ILE A 14 64.81 28.94 19.21
C ILE A 14 63.51 28.31 18.64
N PRO A 15 62.29 28.71 19.06
CA PRO A 15 61.07 28.25 18.41
C PRO A 15 60.89 28.95 17.04
N LYS A 16 60.78 28.15 15.97
CA LYS A 16 60.32 28.64 14.66
C LYS A 16 58.90 29.17 14.84
N LYS A 17 58.70 30.43 14.44
CA LYS A 17 57.39 31.08 14.31
C LYS A 17 56.55 30.25 13.33
N GLU A 18 55.62 29.44 13.85
CA GLU A 18 54.65 28.76 13.01
C GLU A 18 53.77 29.81 12.31
N ASP A 19 53.65 29.65 11.00
CA ASP A 19 52.88 30.50 10.12
C ASP A 19 51.37 30.23 10.33
N TYR A 20 50.80 30.89 11.34
CA TYR A 20 49.37 30.85 11.71
C TYR A 20 48.43 31.35 10.60
N SER A 21 48.95 31.86 9.48
CA SER A 21 48.17 32.41 8.36
C SER A 21 47.53 31.32 7.50
N LYS A 22 48.28 30.26 7.15
CA LYS A 22 47.81 29.24 6.18
C LYS A 22 46.76 28.28 6.75
N LYS A 23 46.86 27.92 8.03
CA LYS A 23 45.92 26.98 8.68
C LYS A 23 44.51 27.58 8.85
N ASN A 24 44.42 28.88 9.10
CA ASN A 24 43.13 29.58 9.26
C ASN A 24 42.40 29.84 7.94
N ILE A 25 43.14 30.01 6.84
CA ILE A 25 42.54 30.17 5.50
C ILE A 25 41.94 28.84 5.03
N ASP A 26 42.63 27.73 5.27
CA ASP A 26 42.18 26.40 4.86
C ASP A 26 40.90 25.95 5.61
N VAL A 27 40.79 26.30 6.90
CA VAL A 27 39.56 26.07 7.70
C VAL A 27 38.42 26.98 7.25
N LYS A 28 38.69 28.26 6.97
CA LYS A 28 37.66 29.20 6.49
C LYS A 28 37.14 28.85 5.10
N ILE A 29 38.00 28.37 4.20
CA ILE A 29 37.60 27.91 2.86
C ILE A 29 36.79 26.61 2.96
N LYS A 30 37.20 25.66 3.82
CA LYS A 30 36.43 24.43 4.06
C LYS A 30 35.07 24.71 4.70
N SER A 31 34.98 25.61 5.67
CA SER A 31 33.69 26.06 6.23
C SER A 31 32.85 26.83 5.23
N LEU A 32 33.44 27.67 4.36
CA LEU A 32 32.69 28.37 3.32
C LEU A 32 32.16 27.41 2.26
N ILE A 33 32.95 26.39 1.88
CA ILE A 33 32.50 25.32 0.98
C ILE A 33 31.42 24.47 1.64
N LEU A 34 31.54 24.12 2.92
CA LEU A 34 30.47 23.42 3.66
C LEU A 34 29.21 24.27 3.77
N ILE A 35 29.33 25.57 4.04
CA ILE A 35 28.20 26.49 4.11
C ILE A 35 27.59 26.68 2.72
N ILE A 36 28.37 26.71 1.64
CA ILE A 36 27.85 26.75 0.27
C ILE A 36 27.18 25.43 -0.10
N ILE A 37 27.72 24.28 0.29
CA ILE A 37 27.07 22.97 0.10
C ILE A 37 25.76 22.93 0.89
N PHE A 38 25.79 23.31 2.17
CA PHE A 38 24.64 23.34 3.08
C PHE A 38 23.58 24.36 2.65
N LEU A 39 23.97 25.54 2.17
CA LEU A 39 23.04 26.53 1.61
C LEU A 39 22.57 26.12 0.21
N SER A 40 23.41 25.49 -0.62
CA SER A 40 22.99 24.98 -1.93
C SER A 40 22.02 23.80 -1.80
N SER A 41 22.10 23.00 -0.72
CA SER A 41 21.06 22.03 -0.39
C SER A 41 19.75 22.68 0.06
N PHE A 42 19.76 23.96 0.47
CA PHE A 42 18.53 24.75 0.70
C PHE A 42 18.07 25.54 -0.54
N PHE A 43 18.90 25.72 -1.57
CA PHE A 43 18.60 26.54 -2.75
C PHE A 43 18.47 25.76 -4.07
N PHE A 44 18.76 24.46 -4.09
CA PHE A 44 18.56 23.55 -5.24
C PHE A 44 17.72 22.34 -4.85
N TYR A 45 16.45 22.57 -4.51
CA TYR A 45 15.29 21.84 -5.06
C TYR A 45 14.08 22.38 -4.31
N ASP A 46 13.06 22.79 -5.06
CA ASP A 46 11.72 23.04 -4.52
C ASP A 46 11.16 21.68 -4.08
N TYR A 47 11.45 21.27 -2.84
CA TYR A 47 11.08 19.97 -2.27
C TYR A 47 9.59 19.88 -1.89
N ASN A 48 8.76 20.86 -2.31
CA ASN A 48 7.44 21.09 -1.73
C ASN A 48 6.24 20.69 -2.58
N ASN A 49 6.39 20.12 -3.77
CA ASN A 49 5.22 19.68 -4.55
C ASN A 49 5.39 18.25 -5.06
N ILE A 50 5.66 17.27 -4.18
CA ILE A 50 5.27 15.90 -4.51
C ILE A 50 3.73 15.91 -4.54
N ASP A 51 3.15 15.66 -5.70
CA ASP A 51 1.71 15.45 -5.82
C ASP A 51 1.38 14.10 -5.18
N TYR A 52 0.71 14.14 -4.03
CA TYR A 52 0.23 12.95 -3.32
C TYR A 52 -1.18 12.55 -3.77
N GLY A 53 -1.72 13.15 -4.84
CA GLY A 53 -2.98 12.76 -5.46
C GLY A 53 -4.24 13.09 -4.67
N PHE A 54 -4.13 13.89 -3.60
CA PHE A 54 -5.27 14.29 -2.77
C PHE A 54 -5.86 15.66 -3.14
N ASP A 55 -5.47 16.23 -4.29
CA ASP A 55 -6.01 17.50 -4.76
C ASP A 55 -7.54 17.47 -4.86
N GLY A 56 -8.21 18.37 -4.13
CA GLY A 56 -9.66 18.43 -4.05
C GLY A 56 -10.30 17.48 -3.02
N CYS A 57 -9.53 16.61 -2.37
CA CYS A 57 -10.02 15.77 -1.28
C CYS A 57 -10.16 16.58 0.02
N GLU A 58 -11.21 16.29 0.78
CA GLU A 58 -11.46 16.96 2.05
C GLU A 58 -10.90 16.17 3.23
N LYS A 59 -9.99 16.80 3.97
CA LYS A 59 -9.37 16.23 5.17
C LYS A 59 -10.41 15.92 6.24
N ASN A 60 -10.35 14.71 6.80
CA ASN A 60 -11.18 14.22 7.92
C ASN A 60 -12.70 14.35 7.70
N ASN A 61 -13.17 14.43 6.45
CA ASN A 61 -14.59 14.61 6.22
C ASN A 61 -15.30 13.25 6.14
N LEU A 62 -15.87 12.85 7.28
CA LEU A 62 -16.80 11.73 7.45
C LEU A 62 -18.01 11.79 6.49
N ASN A 63 -18.38 12.98 6.01
CA ASN A 63 -19.52 13.25 5.13
C ASN A 63 -19.11 13.65 3.70
N SER A 64 -17.81 13.61 3.32
CA SER A 64 -17.34 14.23 2.05
C SER A 64 -17.70 13.48 0.78
N LEU A 65 -18.32 12.31 0.87
CA LEU A 65 -18.68 11.58 -0.31
C LEU A 65 -20.19 11.41 -0.42
N GLN A 66 -20.68 11.61 -1.64
CA GLN A 66 -21.93 11.03 -2.13
C GLN A 66 -22.01 9.51 -1.86
N TYR A 67 -20.86 8.88 -1.56
CA TYR A 67 -20.67 7.49 -1.15
C TYR A 67 -20.76 7.25 0.38
N ASN A 68 -21.20 8.20 1.19
CA ASN A 68 -21.46 8.01 2.64
C ASN A 68 -22.93 8.29 3.04
N ASP A 69 -23.84 8.49 2.08
CA ASP A 69 -25.29 8.55 2.31
C ASP A 69 -25.91 7.18 2.70
N PHE A 70 -25.06 6.18 3.00
CA PHE A 70 -25.43 4.79 3.27
C PHE A 70 -25.73 4.47 4.74
N ILE A 71 -25.64 5.47 5.64
CA ILE A 71 -25.86 5.29 7.07
C ILE A 71 -27.22 4.61 7.32
N GLY A 72 -27.17 3.40 7.86
CA GLY A 72 -28.34 2.67 8.37
C GLY A 72 -28.93 1.59 7.45
N LYS A 73 -28.21 1.18 6.39
CA LYS A 73 -28.49 -0.07 5.63
C LYS A 73 -27.18 -0.74 5.23
N THR A 74 -26.84 -1.87 5.85
CA THR A 74 -25.59 -2.61 5.58
C THR A 74 -25.68 -3.37 4.25
N ASN A 75 -25.48 -2.61 3.17
CA ASN A 75 -25.28 -3.05 1.80
C ASN A 75 -24.00 -2.39 1.29
N ILE A 76 -22.89 -3.13 1.30
CA ILE A 76 -21.56 -2.61 0.99
C ILE A 76 -21.10 -3.28 -0.30
N THR A 77 -20.99 -2.52 -1.39
CA THR A 77 -20.27 -2.95 -2.60
C THR A 77 -18.89 -2.32 -2.61
N PHE A 78 -17.85 -3.09 -2.88
CA PHE A 78 -16.50 -2.54 -3.07
C PHE A 78 -15.69 -3.41 -4.02
N ILE A 79 -14.58 -2.85 -4.50
CA ILE A 79 -13.65 -3.54 -5.39
C ILE A 79 -12.35 -3.77 -4.63
N ALA A 80 -11.65 -4.88 -4.88
CA ALA A 80 -10.26 -5.05 -4.45
C ALA A 80 -9.35 -5.51 -5.58
N PHE A 81 -8.13 -4.98 -5.60
CA PHE A 81 -7.03 -5.47 -6.43
C PHE A 81 -5.69 -5.24 -5.72
N GLY A 82 -4.58 -5.70 -6.28
CA GLY A 82 -3.24 -5.37 -5.82
C GLY A 82 -2.28 -5.28 -7.01
N ASP A 83 -1.03 -4.93 -6.73
CA ASP A 83 0.06 -5.07 -7.70
C ASP A 83 -0.18 -4.25 -8.97
N SER A 84 -0.45 -2.95 -8.81
CA SER A 84 -0.45 -2.03 -9.97
C SER A 84 0.93 -1.95 -10.60
N GLN A 85 1.98 -2.09 -9.76
CA GLN A 85 3.39 -2.23 -10.13
C GLN A 85 3.82 -1.35 -11.31
N ILE A 86 3.44 -0.07 -11.27
CA ILE A 86 3.67 0.83 -12.39
C ILE A 86 5.17 0.97 -12.68
N TYR A 87 5.52 0.75 -13.95
CA TYR A 87 6.86 0.90 -14.49
C TYR A 87 6.83 1.38 -15.95
N LYS A 88 7.99 1.81 -16.48
CA LYS A 88 8.12 2.44 -17.81
C LYS A 88 7.94 1.49 -19.01
N ASP A 89 7.17 0.43 -18.85
CA ASP A 89 6.93 -0.62 -19.84
C ASP A 89 5.42 -0.84 -20.02
N HIS A 90 5.05 -2.05 -20.43
CA HIS A 90 3.67 -2.50 -20.65
C HIS A 90 2.77 -2.33 -19.42
N THR A 91 3.33 -2.25 -18.20
CA THR A 91 2.54 -2.04 -16.97
C THR A 91 1.77 -0.71 -16.98
N VAL A 92 2.28 0.34 -17.62
CA VAL A 92 1.53 1.62 -17.79
C VAL A 92 0.25 1.39 -18.59
N GLU A 93 0.34 0.69 -19.71
CA GLU A 93 -0.80 0.36 -20.57
C GLU A 93 -1.78 -0.58 -19.85
N GLN A 94 -1.28 -1.57 -19.12
CA GLN A 94 -2.13 -2.45 -18.30
C GLN A 94 -2.94 -1.67 -17.26
N ASN A 95 -2.34 -0.65 -16.64
CA ASN A 95 -3.04 0.21 -15.70
C ASN A 95 -4.04 1.15 -16.40
N ASP A 96 -3.77 1.64 -17.60
CA ASP A 96 -4.76 2.41 -18.39
C ASP A 96 -6.03 1.57 -18.62
N PHE A 97 -5.87 0.30 -18.99
CA PHE A 97 -7.01 -0.60 -19.19
C PHE A 97 -7.68 -1.05 -17.89
N GLN A 98 -6.93 -1.17 -16.79
CA GLN A 98 -7.50 -1.36 -15.47
C GLN A 98 -8.43 -0.21 -15.09
N VAL A 99 -8.03 1.04 -15.34
CA VAL A 99 -8.87 2.23 -15.09
C VAL A 99 -10.15 2.19 -15.91
N ILE A 100 -10.04 1.91 -17.22
CA ILE A 100 -11.21 1.76 -18.10
C ILE A 100 -12.15 0.66 -17.59
N ALA A 101 -11.60 -0.49 -17.22
CA ALA A 101 -12.38 -1.60 -16.69
C ALA A 101 -13.07 -1.23 -15.37
N LEU A 102 -12.36 -0.60 -14.44
CA LEU A 102 -12.90 -0.19 -13.13
C LEU A 102 -14.06 0.80 -13.28
N ASN A 103 -13.96 1.78 -14.17
CA ASN A 103 -15.00 2.80 -14.33
C ASN A 103 -16.25 2.29 -15.07
N HIS A 104 -16.12 1.28 -15.93
CA HIS A 104 -17.19 0.93 -16.86
C HIS A 104 -17.70 -0.52 -16.77
N PHE A 105 -17.14 -1.39 -15.93
CA PHE A 105 -17.58 -2.79 -15.90
C PHE A 105 -19.07 -2.95 -15.56
N THR A 106 -19.65 -2.03 -14.76
CA THR A 106 -21.08 -2.04 -14.40
C THR A 106 -22.00 -1.70 -15.57
N GLU A 107 -21.48 -1.16 -16.67
CA GLU A 107 -22.27 -0.94 -17.90
C GLU A 107 -22.48 -2.22 -18.70
N LEU A 108 -21.65 -3.24 -18.47
CA LEU A 108 -21.60 -4.47 -19.25
C LEU A 108 -21.88 -5.74 -18.43
N LEU A 109 -21.68 -5.67 -17.12
CA LEU A 109 -21.77 -6.81 -16.21
C LEU A 109 -22.73 -6.51 -15.05
N SER A 110 -23.34 -7.57 -14.55
CA SER A 110 -24.23 -7.60 -13.40
C SER A 110 -23.85 -8.76 -12.48
N TRP A 111 -24.46 -8.84 -11.29
CA TRP A 111 -24.26 -10.00 -10.43
C TRP A 111 -24.83 -11.30 -11.01
N GLU A 112 -25.75 -11.22 -11.99
CA GLU A 112 -26.25 -12.38 -12.72
C GLU A 112 -25.13 -13.10 -13.49
N ASP A 113 -24.15 -12.35 -14.00
CA ASP A 113 -23.01 -12.91 -14.74
C ASP A 113 -22.11 -13.78 -13.84
N ALA A 114 -22.08 -13.47 -12.54
CA ALA A 114 -21.45 -14.27 -11.51
C ALA A 114 -22.36 -15.39 -10.95
N GLY A 115 -23.59 -15.53 -11.46
CA GLY A 115 -24.56 -16.52 -10.98
C GLY A 115 -25.34 -16.13 -9.71
N PHE A 116 -25.23 -14.87 -9.26
CA PHE A 116 -25.95 -14.34 -8.10
C PHE A 116 -27.13 -13.46 -8.52
N SER A 117 -28.12 -14.05 -9.20
CA SER A 117 -29.25 -13.30 -9.76
C SER A 117 -30.09 -12.56 -8.74
N GLU A 118 -30.04 -12.96 -7.48
CA GLU A 118 -30.72 -12.27 -6.38
C GLU A 118 -30.13 -10.88 -6.06
N LEU A 119 -28.89 -10.61 -6.47
CA LEU A 119 -28.21 -9.34 -6.22
C LEU A 119 -28.49 -8.29 -7.31
N GLY A 120 -28.81 -8.72 -8.53
CA GLY A 120 -29.18 -7.83 -9.64
C GLY A 120 -28.01 -6.98 -10.17
N GLU A 121 -28.29 -5.70 -10.43
CA GLU A 121 -27.30 -4.74 -10.95
C GLU A 121 -26.20 -4.43 -9.92
N ILE A 122 -25.03 -4.03 -10.43
CA ILE A 122 -23.90 -3.64 -9.59
C ILE A 122 -24.01 -2.15 -9.29
N GLU A 123 -24.41 -1.82 -8.07
CA GLU A 123 -24.66 -0.45 -7.61
C GLU A 123 -23.90 -0.15 -6.31
N ASP A 124 -23.83 1.14 -5.95
CA ASP A 124 -23.34 1.65 -4.66
C ASP A 124 -21.90 1.21 -4.30
N ILE A 125 -20.98 1.23 -5.28
CA ILE A 125 -19.56 0.95 -5.06
C ILE A 125 -18.99 2.05 -4.14
N ARG A 126 -18.56 1.67 -2.94
CA ARG A 126 -18.04 2.60 -1.91
C ARG A 126 -16.60 3.02 -2.14
N GLY A 127 -15.84 2.18 -2.85
CA GLY A 127 -14.44 2.44 -3.10
C GLY A 127 -13.69 1.19 -3.55
N ILE A 128 -12.40 1.41 -3.73
CA ILE A 128 -11.43 0.41 -4.15
C ILE A 128 -10.47 0.17 -3.00
N ILE A 129 -10.27 -1.08 -2.61
CA ILE A 129 -9.22 -1.50 -1.70
C ILE A 129 -8.04 -1.98 -2.54
N MET A 130 -6.84 -1.43 -2.30
CA MET A 130 -5.64 -1.88 -3.00
C MET A 130 -4.64 -2.55 -2.06
N ALA A 131 -4.36 -3.83 -2.28
CA ALA A 131 -3.53 -4.69 -1.43
C ALA A 131 -2.03 -4.62 -1.77
N GLY A 132 -1.47 -3.40 -1.82
CA GLY A 132 -0.02 -3.20 -1.96
C GLY A 132 0.50 -3.17 -3.40
N ASP A 133 1.80 -2.86 -3.50
CA ASP A 133 2.58 -2.74 -4.73
C ASP A 133 2.02 -1.69 -5.71
N ILE A 134 2.07 -0.45 -5.22
CA ILE A 134 1.72 0.79 -5.93
C ILE A 134 2.67 1.02 -7.11
N THR A 135 3.95 0.73 -6.93
CA THR A 135 5.01 0.98 -7.90
C THR A 135 5.89 -0.24 -8.05
N GLN A 136 6.67 -0.31 -9.12
CA GLN A 136 7.61 -1.42 -9.31
C GLN A 136 8.88 -1.29 -8.46
N ASN A 137 9.31 -0.07 -8.14
CA ASN A 137 10.61 0.19 -7.52
C ASN A 137 10.59 1.29 -6.43
N GLY A 138 9.42 1.69 -5.95
CA GLY A 138 9.28 2.71 -4.91
C GLY A 138 9.76 4.10 -5.35
N ARG A 139 9.60 4.45 -6.64
CA ARG A 139 10.12 5.71 -7.22
C ARG A 139 9.05 6.78 -7.36
N ASP A 140 9.43 8.01 -7.05
CA ASP A 140 8.56 9.19 -7.02
C ASP A 140 9.10 10.37 -7.86
N GLY A 141 9.88 10.06 -8.89
CA GLY A 141 10.37 11.06 -9.85
C GLY A 141 11.45 12.02 -9.34
N ARG A 142 11.75 12.07 -8.03
CA ARG A 142 12.76 13.00 -7.47
C ARG A 142 14.18 12.73 -7.98
N MET A 143 14.54 11.46 -8.14
CA MET A 143 15.91 11.05 -8.48
C MET A 143 16.04 10.32 -9.82
N PHE A 144 14.96 9.73 -10.32
CA PHE A 144 14.95 8.94 -11.56
C PHE A 144 14.04 9.61 -12.58
N SER A 145 14.35 9.40 -13.86
CA SER A 145 13.62 10.04 -14.95
C SER A 145 12.19 9.55 -15.13
N PHE A 146 11.83 8.41 -14.54
CA PHE A 146 10.48 7.87 -14.58
C PHE A 146 9.86 7.95 -13.19
N ASP A 147 8.72 8.64 -13.12
CA ASP A 147 7.97 8.91 -11.91
C ASP A 147 6.85 7.87 -11.74
N GLU A 148 7.19 6.70 -11.21
CA GLU A 148 6.25 5.59 -11.03
C GLU A 148 5.06 6.00 -10.13
N TYR A 149 5.33 6.77 -9.08
CA TYR A 149 4.30 7.27 -8.18
C TYR A 149 3.41 8.34 -8.82
N GLY A 150 3.98 9.26 -9.61
CA GLY A 150 3.20 10.25 -10.36
C GLY A 150 2.24 9.60 -11.35
N GLU A 151 2.68 8.53 -12.03
CA GLU A 151 1.82 7.74 -12.93
C GLU A 151 0.70 7.00 -12.18
N PHE A 152 0.96 6.54 -10.94
CA PHE A 152 -0.08 5.99 -10.06
C PHE A 152 -1.08 7.06 -9.64
N VAL A 153 -0.59 8.20 -9.16
CA VAL A 153 -1.40 9.32 -8.70
C VAL A 153 -2.30 9.84 -9.82
N GLU A 154 -1.80 9.97 -11.05
CA GLU A 154 -2.59 10.48 -12.16
C GLU A 154 -3.75 9.56 -12.55
N ARG A 155 -3.58 8.24 -12.39
CA ARG A 155 -4.64 7.26 -12.67
C ARG A 155 -5.61 7.13 -11.51
N TYR A 156 -5.10 6.81 -10.33
CA TYR A 156 -5.91 6.35 -9.22
C TYR A 156 -6.34 7.46 -8.25
N GLY A 157 -5.62 8.58 -8.19
CA GLY A 157 -5.94 9.69 -7.28
C GLY A 157 -6.06 9.22 -5.83
N LEU A 158 -7.00 9.78 -5.07
CA LEU A 158 -7.33 9.33 -3.71
C LEU A 158 -8.84 9.26 -3.45
N CYS A 159 -9.60 10.28 -3.86
CA CYS A 159 -11.01 10.42 -3.52
C CYS A 159 -11.93 10.40 -4.76
N GLY A 160 -11.53 9.71 -5.83
CA GLY A 160 -12.23 9.76 -7.12
C GLY A 160 -12.00 11.07 -7.87
N ASN A 161 -10.83 11.70 -7.67
CA ASN A 161 -10.47 13.02 -8.17
C ASN A 161 -9.56 12.99 -9.41
N LYS A 162 -9.31 11.80 -9.96
CA LYS A 162 -8.38 11.55 -11.07
C LYS A 162 -9.08 10.70 -12.13
N GLN A 163 -8.38 9.80 -12.82
CA GLN A 163 -9.00 9.02 -13.89
C GLN A 163 -9.95 7.94 -13.36
N VAL A 164 -9.65 7.33 -12.22
CA VAL A 164 -10.58 6.43 -11.52
C VAL A 164 -11.62 7.26 -10.76
N ASP A 165 -12.89 6.89 -10.93
CA ASP A 165 -14.04 7.62 -10.39
C ASP A 165 -14.36 7.29 -8.92
N TYR A 166 -13.63 6.33 -8.33
CA TYR A 166 -13.85 5.83 -6.98
C TYR A 166 -12.74 6.26 -6.01
N PRO A 167 -13.06 6.45 -4.71
CA PRO A 167 -12.03 6.60 -3.69
C PRO A 167 -11.21 5.30 -3.55
N ILE A 168 -9.92 5.45 -3.24
CA ILE A 168 -9.00 4.33 -3.07
C ILE A 168 -8.45 4.25 -1.64
N TYR A 169 -8.39 3.02 -1.14
CA TYR A 169 -7.87 2.60 0.15
C TYR A 169 -6.65 1.71 -0.14
N GLU A 170 -5.56 2.33 -0.58
CA GLU A 170 -4.33 1.62 -0.93
C GLU A 170 -3.46 1.34 0.30
N GLY A 171 -2.79 0.19 0.28
CA GLY A 171 -1.64 -0.11 1.10
C GLY A 171 -0.36 -0.13 0.28
N TYR A 172 0.78 -0.15 0.96
CA TYR A 172 2.08 -0.39 0.33
C TYR A 172 2.46 -1.88 0.37
N GLY A 173 3.19 -2.33 -0.65
CA GLY A 173 3.73 -3.67 -0.76
C GLY A 173 5.26 -3.69 -0.76
N ASN A 174 5.84 -4.79 -1.20
CA ASN A 174 7.28 -5.00 -1.13
C ASN A 174 8.07 -4.30 -2.23
N HIS A 175 7.42 -3.89 -3.31
CA HIS A 175 8.01 -3.12 -4.41
C HIS A 175 8.00 -1.60 -4.14
N ASP A 176 7.21 -1.15 -3.18
CA ASP A 176 7.11 0.27 -2.81
C ASP A 176 8.27 0.76 -1.93
N TYR A 177 9.14 -0.16 -1.51
CA TYR A 177 10.39 0.17 -0.86
C TYR A 177 11.44 0.52 -1.90
N PHE A 178 11.94 1.75 -1.81
CA PHE A 178 12.96 2.25 -2.73
C PHE A 178 14.24 1.38 -2.73
N GLU A 179 14.73 1.04 -3.94
CA GLU A 179 15.93 0.23 -4.14
C GLU A 179 17.23 1.02 -3.88
N TRP A 180 17.85 0.71 -2.75
CA TRP A 180 18.99 1.34 -2.07
C TRP A 180 20.30 1.57 -2.85
N SER A 181 20.36 1.48 -4.18
CA SER A 181 21.60 1.81 -4.91
C SER A 181 21.95 3.31 -4.87
N ASN A 182 21.00 4.18 -4.52
CA ASN A 182 21.16 5.63 -4.53
C ASN A 182 21.31 6.23 -3.11
N ILE A 183 22.36 7.04 -2.91
CA ILE A 183 22.67 7.67 -1.62
C ILE A 183 21.64 8.70 -1.15
N PHE A 184 20.88 9.30 -2.07
CA PHE A 184 19.91 10.35 -1.74
C PHE A 184 18.65 9.82 -1.06
N TYR A 185 18.30 8.54 -1.24
CA TYR A 185 17.25 7.89 -0.45
C TYR A 185 17.81 7.19 0.79
N ARG A 186 19.10 6.79 0.79
CA ARG A 186 19.78 6.24 1.98
C ARG A 186 19.87 7.21 3.15
N ILE A 187 19.94 8.51 2.85
CA ILE A 187 20.08 9.57 3.84
C ILE A 187 18.94 10.54 3.52
N PRO A 188 17.70 10.27 3.99
CA PRO A 188 17.38 9.92 5.38
C PRO A 188 16.70 8.54 5.64
N ALA A 189 16.80 7.57 4.72
CA ALA A 189 16.04 6.31 4.72
C ALA A 189 14.55 6.48 4.37
N ASP A 190 14.26 7.39 3.45
CA ASP A 190 12.91 7.61 2.91
C ASP A 190 12.49 6.46 2.00
N HIS A 191 11.23 6.05 2.12
CA HIS A 191 10.56 5.14 1.20
C HIS A 191 9.32 5.87 0.64
N PRO A 192 9.49 6.80 -0.31
CA PRO A 192 8.46 7.79 -0.62
C PRO A 192 7.09 7.22 -0.94
N VAL A 193 7.05 6.10 -1.66
CA VAL A 193 5.79 5.47 -2.04
C VAL A 193 5.12 4.85 -0.81
N ALA A 194 5.86 4.09 0.01
CA ALA A 194 5.32 3.56 1.27
C ALA A 194 4.93 4.68 2.25
N ASP A 195 5.74 5.73 2.37
CA ASP A 195 5.48 6.90 3.23
C ASP A 195 4.27 7.70 2.76
N SER A 196 3.99 7.70 1.45
CA SER A 196 2.84 8.39 0.88
C SER A 196 1.51 7.89 1.42
N VAL A 197 1.41 6.59 1.77
CA VAL A 197 0.19 6.01 2.33
C VAL A 197 -0.16 6.70 3.65
N ALA A 198 0.83 6.89 4.54
CA ALA A 198 0.65 7.59 5.81
C ALA A 198 0.19 9.04 5.62
N ILE A 199 0.77 9.73 4.63
CA ILE A 199 0.44 11.12 4.29
C ILE A 199 -1.01 11.23 3.79
N ARG A 200 -1.47 10.23 3.04
CA ARG A 200 -2.81 10.20 2.42
C ARG A 200 -3.91 9.77 3.39
N ASN A 201 -3.59 9.12 4.51
CA ASN A 201 -4.56 8.61 5.48
C ASN A 201 -5.62 9.64 5.90
N GLU A 202 -5.22 10.87 6.21
CA GLU A 202 -6.15 11.90 6.73
C GLU A 202 -7.18 12.42 5.71
N TYR A 203 -7.04 12.05 4.44
CA TYR A 203 -7.95 12.43 3.36
C TYR A 203 -8.89 11.28 2.97
N ARG A 204 -8.76 10.10 3.60
CA ARG A 204 -9.65 8.99 3.33
C ARG A 204 -10.98 9.13 4.08
N PRO A 205 -12.10 8.86 3.43
CA PRO A 205 -13.41 8.82 4.08
C PRO A 205 -13.52 7.66 5.07
N GLY A 206 -14.19 7.89 6.20
CA GLY A 206 -14.52 6.85 7.17
C GLY A 206 -13.37 6.38 8.06
N ILE A 207 -12.21 7.05 8.03
CA ILE A 207 -11.05 6.70 8.85
C ILE A 207 -11.39 6.74 10.34
N MET A 208 -11.03 5.65 11.02
CA MET A 208 -11.21 5.46 12.46
C MET A 208 -9.90 5.56 13.22
N ASN A 209 -8.83 4.99 12.65
CA ASN A 209 -7.52 4.98 13.27
C ASN A 209 -6.41 5.04 12.23
N THR A 210 -5.26 5.56 12.64
CA THR A 210 -4.05 5.64 11.81
C THR A 210 -2.83 5.38 12.67
N ALA A 211 -1.92 4.54 12.20
CA ALA A 211 -0.65 4.33 12.86
C ALA A 211 0.16 5.64 12.92
N PRO A 212 0.97 5.84 13.97
CA PRO A 212 1.71 7.07 14.16
C PRO A 212 2.81 7.26 13.10
N ASN A 213 3.25 8.51 12.96
CA ASN A 213 4.37 8.88 12.09
C ASN A 213 4.14 8.46 10.63
N MET A 214 5.10 7.74 10.03
CA MET A 214 5.03 7.22 8.66
C MET A 214 4.77 5.70 8.64
N GLU A 215 4.23 5.11 9.72
CA GLU A 215 3.95 3.66 9.73
C GLU A 215 2.89 3.25 8.71
N GLY A 216 1.97 4.16 8.36
CA GLY A 216 1.10 4.02 7.21
C GLY A 216 -0.07 3.04 7.35
N HIS A 217 -0.19 2.30 8.46
CA HIS A 217 -1.38 1.48 8.74
C HIS A 217 -2.57 2.36 9.10
N TYR A 218 -3.76 1.90 8.76
CA TYR A 218 -4.99 2.61 9.07
C TYR A 218 -6.18 1.66 9.08
N SER A 219 -7.25 2.12 9.71
CA SER A 219 -8.54 1.45 9.69
C SER A 219 -9.66 2.43 9.36
N TRP A 220 -10.72 1.92 8.76
CA TRP A 220 -11.90 2.70 8.42
C TRP A 220 -13.16 1.85 8.57
N GLU A 221 -14.30 2.52 8.62
CA GLU A 221 -15.60 1.88 8.74
C GLU A 221 -16.47 2.14 7.52
N TRP A 222 -17.14 1.07 7.08
CA TRP A 222 -18.31 1.13 6.21
C TRP A 222 -19.46 0.41 6.92
N ASP A 223 -20.37 1.19 7.51
CA ASP A 223 -21.44 0.71 8.39
C ASP A 223 -20.93 -0.24 9.51
N ASP A 224 -21.41 -1.49 9.54
CA ASP A 224 -21.08 -2.48 10.58
C ASP A 224 -19.76 -3.22 10.31
N PHE A 225 -19.05 -2.86 9.23
CA PHE A 225 -17.76 -3.45 8.87
C PHE A 225 -16.62 -2.48 9.14
N HIS A 226 -15.62 -2.98 9.85
CA HIS A 226 -14.36 -2.32 10.14
C HIS A 226 -13.25 -2.97 9.31
N PHE A 227 -12.56 -2.17 8.52
CA PHE A 227 -11.49 -2.63 7.64
C PHE A 227 -10.15 -2.19 8.19
N ILE A 228 -9.14 -3.06 8.14
CA ILE A 228 -7.81 -2.78 8.66
C ILE A 228 -6.77 -3.01 7.58
N GLN A 229 -6.13 -1.93 7.11
CA GLN A 229 -5.02 -1.98 6.16
C GLN A 229 -3.69 -2.07 6.93
N LEU A 230 -3.07 -3.24 6.86
CA LEU A 230 -1.80 -3.61 7.52
C LEU A 230 -0.59 -3.49 6.58
N ASN A 231 -0.82 -2.99 5.36
CA ASN A 231 0.16 -2.76 4.31
C ASN A 231 0.97 -4.03 4.01
N LEU A 232 2.27 -4.07 4.30
CA LEU A 232 3.16 -5.12 3.82
C LEU A 232 2.85 -6.52 4.39
N ALA A 233 2.92 -6.67 5.72
CA ALA A 233 2.77 -7.95 6.40
C ALA A 233 2.33 -7.72 7.86
N PRO A 234 1.43 -8.54 8.43
CA PRO A 234 0.99 -8.42 9.83
C PRO A 234 2.05 -8.87 10.85
N THR A 235 3.16 -8.15 10.96
CA THR A 235 4.24 -8.44 11.91
C THR A 235 4.96 -7.15 12.31
N ASP A 236 5.76 -7.21 13.37
CA ASP A 236 6.64 -6.10 13.81
C ASP A 236 8.13 -6.46 13.57
N VAL A 237 8.39 -7.63 12.99
CA VAL A 237 9.74 -8.16 12.80
C VAL A 237 10.25 -7.79 11.42
N VAL A 238 11.20 -6.87 11.37
CA VAL A 238 11.90 -6.47 10.14
C VAL A 238 12.69 -7.67 9.58
N PRO A 239 12.52 -8.02 8.29
CA PRO A 239 13.29 -9.10 7.68
C PRO A 239 14.77 -8.70 7.51
N ASP A 240 15.68 -9.64 7.76
CA ASP A 240 17.11 -9.44 7.48
C ASP A 240 17.41 -9.75 6.01
N LEU A 241 17.34 -8.71 5.17
CA LEU A 241 17.62 -8.78 3.74
C LEU A 241 19.02 -8.25 3.40
N GLY A 242 19.90 -8.10 4.39
CA GLY A 242 21.23 -7.49 4.22
C GLY A 242 21.19 -5.98 3.95
N VAL A 243 20.02 -5.35 4.02
CA VAL A 243 19.81 -3.90 3.92
C VAL A 243 18.85 -3.48 5.02
N GLU A 244 19.30 -2.57 5.88
CA GLU A 244 18.53 -2.07 7.03
C GLU A 244 17.24 -1.36 6.58
N GLY A 245 16.11 -1.69 7.21
CA GLY A 245 14.81 -1.08 6.97
C GLY A 245 14.10 -1.48 5.67
N LEU A 246 14.73 -2.28 4.80
CA LEU A 246 14.09 -2.76 3.58
C LEU A 246 12.94 -3.71 3.93
N ARG A 247 11.74 -3.42 3.38
CA ARG A 247 10.53 -4.21 3.65
C ARG A 247 10.20 -4.29 5.14
N ASP A 248 10.44 -3.18 5.85
CA ASP A 248 10.03 -3.02 7.24
C ASP A 248 8.49 -3.08 7.35
N PRO A 249 7.91 -4.00 8.12
CA PRO A 249 6.47 -4.07 8.34
C PRO A 249 5.86 -2.85 9.07
N ARG A 250 6.69 -1.98 9.66
CA ARG A 250 6.30 -0.74 10.35
C ARG A 250 5.31 -0.96 11.50
N ASN A 251 5.61 -1.91 12.39
CA ASN A 251 4.80 -2.22 13.57
C ASN A 251 3.33 -2.62 13.28
N ALA A 252 3.07 -3.30 12.17
CA ALA A 252 1.72 -3.66 11.72
C ALA A 252 0.95 -4.52 12.73
N MET A 253 1.62 -5.45 13.42
CA MET A 253 0.96 -6.31 14.41
C MET A 253 0.61 -5.52 15.67
N THR A 254 1.50 -4.62 16.10
CA THR A 254 1.19 -3.69 17.19
C THR A 254 -0.01 -2.80 16.84
N PHE A 255 -0.09 -2.28 15.61
CA PHE A 255 -1.25 -1.52 15.16
C PHE A 255 -2.54 -2.36 15.18
N LEU A 256 -2.50 -3.57 14.61
CA LEU A 256 -3.64 -4.50 14.58
C LEU A 256 -4.18 -4.77 16.00
N GLU A 257 -3.32 -5.18 16.92
CA GLU A 257 -3.73 -5.51 18.30
C GLU A 257 -4.34 -4.32 19.02
N ASN A 258 -3.80 -3.10 18.82
CA ASN A 258 -4.34 -1.88 19.42
C ASN A 258 -5.68 -1.48 18.79
N ASP A 259 -5.79 -1.55 17.46
CA ASP A 259 -6.99 -1.15 16.74
C ASP A 259 -8.17 -2.08 17.05
N LEU A 260 -7.95 -3.39 17.10
CA LEU A 260 -8.96 -4.35 17.54
C LEU A 260 -9.42 -4.09 18.98
N LYS A 261 -8.49 -3.78 19.88
CA LYS A 261 -8.81 -3.47 21.27
C LYS A 261 -9.61 -2.18 21.42
N GLU A 262 -9.29 -1.15 20.64
CA GLU A 262 -9.90 0.17 20.78
C GLU A 262 -11.24 0.28 20.05
N ASN A 263 -11.37 -0.36 18.88
CA ASN A 263 -12.52 -0.18 17.99
C ASN A 263 -13.45 -1.39 17.91
N ILE A 264 -12.99 -2.59 18.32
CA ILE A 264 -13.72 -3.85 18.12
C ILE A 264 -14.14 -4.51 19.43
N GLU A 265 -13.28 -4.56 20.45
CA GLU A 265 -13.63 -5.15 21.75
C GLU A 265 -14.92 -4.53 22.32
N GLY A 266 -15.92 -5.38 22.57
CA GLY A 266 -17.22 -4.95 23.10
C GLY A 266 -18.21 -4.44 22.04
N THR A 267 -17.90 -4.59 20.76
CA THR A 267 -18.79 -4.30 19.63
C THR A 267 -19.14 -5.57 18.85
N ASP A 268 -20.21 -5.51 18.04
CA ASP A 268 -20.61 -6.60 17.14
C ASP A 268 -20.08 -6.40 15.70
N LYS A 269 -19.16 -5.43 15.49
CA LYS A 269 -18.63 -5.10 14.17
C LYS A 269 -17.84 -6.26 13.59
N LYS A 270 -17.97 -6.47 12.28
CA LYS A 270 -17.20 -7.46 11.54
C LYS A 270 -15.93 -6.82 10.98
N VAL A 271 -14.86 -7.59 10.89
CA VAL A 271 -13.53 -7.13 10.54
C VAL A 271 -13.04 -7.85 9.28
N ILE A 272 -12.59 -7.06 8.31
CA ILE A 272 -11.83 -7.55 7.17
C ILE A 272 -10.40 -7.01 7.29
N LEU A 273 -9.45 -7.94 7.33
CA LEU A 273 -8.03 -7.60 7.34
C LEU A 273 -7.53 -7.46 5.89
N ILE A 274 -6.59 -6.54 5.67
CA ILE A 274 -5.94 -6.36 4.37
C ILE A 274 -4.43 -6.26 4.59
N SER A 275 -3.65 -6.99 3.81
CA SER A 275 -2.22 -6.73 3.66
C SER A 275 -1.73 -7.24 2.30
N HIS A 276 -0.52 -6.89 1.90
CA HIS A 276 0.05 -7.26 0.63
C HIS A 276 0.39 -8.74 0.59
N TYR A 277 1.07 -9.25 1.62
CA TYR A 277 1.43 -10.66 1.69
C TYR A 277 0.25 -11.54 2.14
N GLY A 278 0.11 -12.68 1.47
CA GLY A 278 -0.78 -13.77 1.89
C GLY A 278 -0.11 -14.68 2.93
N PRO A 279 -0.86 -15.52 3.66
CA PRO A 279 -0.41 -16.28 4.84
C PRO A 279 0.55 -17.44 4.52
N TRP A 280 1.22 -17.38 3.37
CA TRP A 280 2.13 -18.40 2.84
C TRP A 280 3.50 -17.83 2.46
N GLU A 281 3.68 -16.50 2.51
CA GLU A 281 4.88 -15.82 2.02
C GLU A 281 6.07 -15.96 2.96
N TRP A 282 6.55 -17.20 3.08
CA TRP A 282 7.53 -17.66 4.07
C TRP A 282 8.88 -16.94 4.04
N ARG A 283 9.21 -16.23 2.96
CA ARG A 283 10.49 -15.53 2.81
C ARG A 283 10.56 -14.29 3.71
N GLU A 284 9.50 -13.51 3.77
CA GLU A 284 9.40 -12.30 4.58
C GLU A 284 8.47 -12.52 5.79
N TRP A 285 7.48 -13.40 5.63
CA TRP A 285 6.45 -13.77 6.61
C TRP A 285 6.58 -15.26 7.00
N ASP A 286 7.54 -15.58 7.88
CA ASP A 286 7.77 -16.95 8.36
C ASP A 286 6.63 -17.53 9.22
N GLN A 287 6.68 -18.84 9.46
CA GLN A 287 5.63 -19.57 10.16
C GLN A 287 5.32 -19.01 11.56
N ASN A 288 6.31 -18.54 12.32
CA ASN A 288 6.03 -18.03 13.68
C ASN A 288 5.20 -16.75 13.61
N LYS A 289 5.45 -15.90 12.60
CA LYS A 289 4.69 -14.69 12.36
C LYS A 289 3.29 -15.01 11.83
N ILE A 290 3.15 -16.02 10.96
CA ILE A 290 1.85 -16.53 10.47
C ILE A 290 1.02 -17.06 11.65
N ASP A 291 1.63 -17.87 12.51
CA ASP A 291 0.99 -18.43 13.71
C ASP A 291 0.57 -17.32 14.68
N LYS A 292 1.37 -16.26 14.82
CA LYS A 292 0.99 -15.10 15.65
C LYS A 292 -0.28 -14.43 15.11
N LEU A 293 -0.36 -14.18 13.79
CA LEU A 293 -1.59 -13.61 13.22
C LEU A 293 -2.77 -14.55 13.42
N CYS A 294 -2.58 -15.86 13.21
CA CYS A 294 -3.63 -16.85 13.41
C CYS A 294 -4.15 -16.84 14.86
N GLN A 295 -3.29 -16.69 15.87
CA GLN A 295 -3.72 -16.52 17.26
C GLN A 295 -4.56 -15.26 17.48
N VAL A 296 -4.23 -14.14 16.83
CA VAL A 296 -5.04 -12.92 16.90
C VAL A 296 -6.41 -13.16 16.26
N VAL A 297 -6.44 -13.81 15.11
CA VAL A 297 -7.67 -14.21 14.41
C VAL A 297 -8.55 -15.10 15.30
N GLU A 298 -7.98 -16.15 15.90
CA GLU A 298 -8.71 -17.05 16.81
C GLU A 298 -9.32 -16.29 18.00
N ASN A 299 -8.55 -15.37 18.61
CA ASN A 299 -9.00 -14.55 19.74
C ASN A 299 -10.15 -13.61 19.38
N TYR A 300 -10.25 -13.20 18.11
CA TYR A 300 -11.29 -12.31 17.58
C TYR A 300 -12.19 -13.03 16.56
N SER A 301 -12.33 -14.35 16.65
CA SER A 301 -13.05 -15.19 15.67
C SER A 301 -14.53 -14.84 15.48
N SER A 302 -15.15 -14.13 16.44
CA SER A 302 -16.51 -13.60 16.28
C SER A 302 -16.60 -12.36 15.37
N ASN A 303 -15.49 -11.64 15.22
CA ASN A 303 -15.41 -10.35 14.55
C ASN A 303 -14.62 -10.44 13.25
N ILE A 304 -13.43 -11.06 13.23
CA ILE A 304 -12.60 -11.18 12.02
C ILE A 304 -13.18 -12.28 11.13
N VAL A 305 -13.65 -11.89 9.94
CA VAL A 305 -14.41 -12.76 9.04
C VAL A 305 -13.70 -13.03 7.72
N SER A 306 -12.73 -12.19 7.34
CA SER A 306 -12.00 -12.39 6.10
C SER A 306 -10.65 -11.68 6.07
N TYR A 307 -9.81 -12.11 5.14
CA TYR A 307 -8.51 -11.52 4.86
C TYR A 307 -8.34 -11.31 3.34
N ILE A 308 -7.93 -10.10 2.93
CA ILE A 308 -7.66 -9.75 1.54
C ILE A 308 -6.16 -9.53 1.37
N HIS A 309 -5.57 -10.08 0.31
CA HIS A 309 -4.17 -9.79 -0.03
C HIS A 309 -3.87 -9.76 -1.54
N GLY A 310 -2.64 -9.37 -1.88
CA GLY A 310 -2.09 -9.33 -3.24
C GLY A 310 -0.81 -10.17 -3.37
N HIS A 311 0.24 -9.59 -3.97
CA HIS A 311 1.61 -10.12 -4.10
C HIS A 311 1.80 -11.27 -5.08
N SER A 312 0.87 -12.21 -5.12
CA SER A 312 1.02 -13.42 -5.93
C SER A 312 0.84 -13.17 -7.44
N HIS A 313 0.35 -11.98 -7.80
CA HIS A 313 -0.08 -11.59 -9.13
C HIS A 313 -1.12 -12.56 -9.75
N SER A 314 -1.87 -13.27 -8.90
CA SER A 314 -2.92 -14.22 -9.27
C SER A 314 -4.17 -13.91 -8.44
N THR A 315 -5.31 -14.44 -8.87
CA THR A 315 -6.59 -14.29 -8.17
C THR A 315 -7.07 -15.65 -7.67
N SER A 316 -7.49 -15.75 -6.41
CA SER A 316 -8.04 -17.00 -5.84
C SER A 316 -8.79 -16.79 -4.53
N VAL A 317 -9.64 -17.74 -4.17
CA VAL A 317 -10.25 -17.85 -2.84
C VAL A 317 -9.82 -19.16 -2.19
N TYR A 318 -9.45 -19.10 -0.91
CA TYR A 318 -9.08 -20.28 -0.13
C TYR A 318 -9.27 -20.02 1.36
N ASP A 319 -9.18 -21.08 2.17
CA ASP A 319 -9.29 -20.98 3.62
C ASP A 319 -7.91 -21.03 4.30
N TRP A 320 -7.74 -20.22 5.34
CA TRP A 320 -6.58 -20.23 6.22
C TRP A 320 -6.98 -19.75 7.62
N CYS A 321 -6.59 -20.48 8.67
CA CYS A 321 -6.91 -20.13 10.06
C CYS A 321 -8.43 -19.85 10.29
N ASP A 322 -9.29 -20.71 9.74
CA ASP A 322 -10.75 -20.55 9.74
C ASP A 322 -11.26 -19.23 9.12
N LEU A 323 -10.41 -18.49 8.39
CA LEU A 323 -10.79 -17.35 7.57
C LEU A 323 -10.86 -17.74 6.11
N THR A 324 -11.87 -17.19 5.44
CA THR A 324 -11.83 -17.08 3.98
C THR A 324 -10.87 -15.97 3.59
N VAL A 325 -9.91 -16.33 2.77
CA VAL A 325 -8.88 -15.43 2.24
C VAL A 325 -9.10 -15.19 0.75
N PHE A 326 -9.08 -13.91 0.38
CA PHE A 326 -9.20 -13.46 -1.01
C PHE A 326 -7.88 -12.90 -1.48
N ASN A 327 -7.24 -13.64 -2.38
CA ASN A 327 -6.14 -13.15 -3.18
C ASN A 327 -6.73 -12.35 -4.34
N SER A 328 -6.56 -11.04 -4.31
CA SER A 328 -7.24 -10.11 -5.21
C SER A 328 -6.60 -10.08 -6.59
N GLY A 329 -7.39 -9.66 -7.59
CA GLY A 329 -6.89 -9.44 -8.95
C GLY A 329 -5.76 -8.42 -9.05
N THR A 330 -5.08 -8.43 -10.19
CA THR A 330 -4.02 -7.48 -10.52
C THR A 330 -4.08 -7.07 -12.00
N PRO A 331 -3.72 -5.82 -12.34
CA PRO A 331 -3.42 -5.45 -13.71
C PRO A 331 -2.09 -6.05 -14.21
N TYR A 332 -1.16 -6.41 -13.34
CA TYR A 332 0.15 -6.99 -13.66
C TYR A 332 0.04 -8.50 -13.95
N HIS A 333 -0.40 -8.86 -15.16
CA HIS A 333 -0.91 -10.21 -15.43
C HIS A 333 -0.09 -11.04 -16.43
N GLU A 334 0.66 -10.42 -17.35
CA GLU A 334 1.20 -11.07 -18.56
C GLU A 334 2.06 -12.33 -18.31
N ASN A 335 2.69 -12.45 -17.14
CA ASN A 335 3.52 -13.60 -16.80
C ASN A 335 2.96 -14.47 -15.66
N TYR A 336 1.77 -14.14 -15.14
CA TYR A 336 1.26 -14.69 -13.88
C TYR A 336 -0.15 -15.27 -14.00
N ASN A 337 -0.96 -14.74 -14.91
CA ASN A 337 -2.27 -15.29 -15.22
C ASN A 337 -2.17 -16.17 -16.46
N ASP A 338 -2.54 -17.45 -16.34
CA ASP A 338 -2.48 -18.44 -17.42
C ASP A 338 -3.34 -18.06 -18.65
N ASP A 339 -4.30 -17.14 -18.46
CA ASP A 339 -5.17 -16.63 -19.52
C ASP A 339 -4.82 -15.20 -19.98
N TYR A 340 -3.74 -14.61 -19.46
CA TYR A 340 -3.23 -13.30 -19.86
C TYR A 340 -4.28 -12.18 -19.76
N ARG A 341 -5.08 -12.20 -18.68
CA ARG A 341 -6.09 -11.18 -18.40
C ARG A 341 -5.73 -10.38 -17.16
N GLY A 342 -5.95 -9.07 -17.20
CA GLY A 342 -5.94 -8.23 -16.00
C GLY A 342 -7.20 -8.48 -15.18
N ARG A 343 -7.12 -8.30 -13.86
CA ARG A 343 -8.18 -8.74 -12.93
C ARG A 343 -8.41 -7.76 -11.79
N PHE A 344 -9.62 -7.79 -11.25
CA PHE A 344 -9.98 -7.25 -9.94
C PHE A 344 -11.13 -8.08 -9.35
N THR A 345 -11.32 -7.99 -8.04
CA THR A 345 -12.38 -8.72 -7.34
C THR A 345 -13.48 -7.74 -6.93
N LEU A 346 -14.73 -8.06 -7.26
CA LEU A 346 -15.91 -7.35 -6.77
C LEU A 346 -16.45 -8.04 -5.53
N PHE A 347 -16.79 -7.27 -4.51
CA PHE A 347 -17.40 -7.75 -3.28
C PHE A 347 -18.76 -7.12 -3.04
N ARG A 348 -19.67 -7.88 -2.43
CA ARG A 348 -20.92 -7.38 -1.86
C ARG A 348 -21.12 -7.97 -0.47
N ILE A 349 -21.44 -7.12 0.48
CA ILE A 349 -21.86 -7.51 1.82
C ILE A 349 -23.29 -7.04 2.00
N ASN A 350 -24.18 -7.96 2.36
CA ASN A 350 -25.56 -7.65 2.71
C ASN A 350 -25.87 -8.13 4.13
N GLU A 351 -26.71 -7.40 4.84
CA GLU A 351 -27.34 -7.93 6.05
C GLU A 351 -28.17 -9.17 5.71
N ALA A 352 -27.90 -10.27 6.42
CA ALA A 352 -28.65 -11.51 6.33
C ALA A 352 -29.64 -11.61 7.51
N ASN A 353 -30.15 -12.80 7.80
CA ASN A 353 -31.09 -12.98 8.91
C ASN A 353 -30.37 -13.08 10.26
N ASN A 354 -30.98 -12.55 11.32
CA ASN A 354 -30.51 -12.67 12.71
C ASN A 354 -29.15 -12.02 13.01
N GLY A 355 -28.80 -10.93 12.31
CA GLY A 355 -27.58 -10.15 12.59
C GLY A 355 -26.30 -10.79 12.06
N THR A 356 -26.41 -11.71 11.08
CA THR A 356 -25.28 -12.19 10.27
C THR A 356 -25.22 -11.42 8.95
N PHE A 357 -24.14 -11.59 8.20
CA PHE A 357 -23.96 -10.94 6.90
C PHE A 357 -23.64 -11.95 5.82
N ASP A 358 -24.15 -11.76 4.61
CA ASP A 358 -23.73 -12.54 3.45
C ASP A 358 -22.62 -11.76 2.72
N LEU A 359 -21.44 -12.37 2.61
CA LEU A 359 -20.30 -11.89 1.84
C LEU A 359 -20.24 -12.64 0.50
N TYR A 360 -20.42 -11.90 -0.57
CA TYR A 360 -20.29 -12.36 -1.95
C TYR A 360 -19.02 -11.80 -2.56
N ALA A 361 -18.36 -12.59 -3.40
CA ALA A 361 -17.23 -12.13 -4.18
C ALA A 361 -17.23 -12.73 -5.59
N ALA A 362 -16.83 -11.95 -6.57
CA ALA A 362 -16.68 -12.38 -7.96
C ALA A 362 -15.38 -11.82 -8.55
N ASP A 363 -14.68 -12.66 -9.29
CA ASP A 363 -13.54 -12.23 -10.10
C ASP A 363 -14.06 -11.59 -11.40
N ILE A 364 -13.57 -10.38 -11.68
CA ILE A 364 -13.76 -9.70 -12.95
C ILE A 364 -12.42 -9.66 -13.65
N SER A 365 -12.42 -10.06 -14.92
CA SER A 365 -11.22 -10.04 -15.75
C SER A 365 -11.45 -9.29 -17.06
N TRP A 366 -10.43 -8.57 -17.52
CA TRP A 366 -10.45 -7.82 -18.77
C TRP A 366 -9.32 -8.24 -19.71
N SER A 367 -9.55 -8.09 -21.01
CA SER A 367 -8.53 -8.28 -22.05
C SER A 367 -8.71 -7.28 -23.19
N THR A 368 -7.58 -6.85 -23.74
CA THR A 368 -7.50 -5.83 -24.79
C THR A 368 -7.42 -6.43 -26.20
N GLU A 369 -7.41 -7.76 -26.34
CA GLU A 369 -7.20 -8.45 -27.63
C GLU A 369 -8.13 -7.95 -28.74
N ASN A 370 -9.36 -7.56 -28.39
CA ASN A 370 -10.38 -7.09 -29.33
C ASN A 370 -10.82 -5.64 -29.08
N TYR A 371 -10.12 -4.90 -28.22
CA TYR A 371 -10.53 -3.55 -27.83
C TYR A 371 -10.40 -2.56 -29.00
N GLN A 372 -11.40 -1.71 -29.13
CA GLN A 372 -11.48 -0.59 -30.04
C GLN A 372 -11.59 0.68 -29.22
N GLU A 373 -10.70 1.64 -29.49
CA GLU A 373 -10.69 2.96 -28.86
C GLU A 373 -12.10 3.59 -28.95
N ASP A 374 -12.56 4.15 -27.83
CA ASP A 374 -13.89 4.74 -27.65
C ASP A 374 -15.10 3.79 -27.71
N ASP A 375 -14.91 2.47 -27.79
CA ASP A 375 -16.00 1.47 -27.71
C ASP A 375 -15.80 0.52 -26.52
N ILE A 376 -16.39 0.86 -25.38
CA ILE A 376 -16.26 0.04 -24.18
C ILE A 376 -16.80 -1.39 -24.35
N SER A 377 -17.81 -1.58 -25.20
CA SER A 377 -18.40 -2.91 -25.45
C SER A 377 -17.44 -3.88 -26.15
N SER A 378 -16.34 -3.35 -26.70
CA SER A 378 -15.26 -4.12 -27.30
C SER A 378 -14.18 -4.56 -26.32
N LEU A 379 -14.16 -4.00 -25.09
CA LEU A 379 -13.30 -4.49 -24.02
C LEU A 379 -13.88 -5.82 -23.54
N ASP A 380 -13.12 -6.90 -23.69
CA ASP A 380 -13.58 -8.22 -23.28
C ASP A 380 -13.56 -8.29 -21.75
N LEU A 381 -14.71 -8.02 -21.11
CA LEU A 381 -14.94 -8.10 -19.68
C LEU A 381 -15.72 -9.37 -19.33
N GLN A 382 -15.29 -10.07 -18.27
CA GLN A 382 -15.85 -11.37 -17.90
C GLN A 382 -15.94 -11.53 -16.38
N MET A 383 -17.09 -12.03 -15.91
CA MET A 383 -17.28 -12.64 -14.59
C MET A 383 -17.47 -14.14 -14.80
N LYS A 384 -16.44 -14.94 -14.49
CA LYS A 384 -16.46 -16.39 -14.71
C LYS A 384 -15.85 -17.12 -13.54
N GLU A 385 -16.09 -18.43 -13.49
CA GLU A 385 -15.46 -19.29 -12.50
C GLU A 385 -13.93 -19.22 -12.63
N TRP A 386 -13.27 -18.83 -11.55
CA TRP A 386 -11.82 -18.74 -11.50
C TRP A 386 -11.31 -19.01 -10.08
N LYS A 387 -10.53 -20.08 -9.91
CA LYS A 387 -9.79 -20.40 -8.67
C LYS A 387 -10.57 -20.12 -7.36
N GLY A 388 -11.84 -20.54 -7.28
CA GLY A 388 -12.69 -20.39 -6.10
C GLY A 388 -13.76 -19.29 -6.19
N TYR A 389 -13.73 -18.45 -7.21
CA TYR A 389 -14.81 -17.53 -7.56
C TYR A 389 -15.81 -18.18 -8.54
N PRO A 390 -17.07 -17.71 -8.60
CA PRO A 390 -17.72 -16.81 -7.64
C PRO A 390 -17.83 -17.46 -6.26
N TYR A 391 -17.86 -16.65 -5.19
CA TYR A 391 -17.83 -17.11 -3.81
C TYR A 391 -18.93 -16.46 -2.98
N HIS A 392 -19.53 -17.22 -2.06
CA HIS A 392 -20.51 -16.74 -1.10
C HIS A 392 -20.33 -17.45 0.25
N VAL A 393 -20.37 -16.67 1.33
CA VAL A 393 -20.37 -17.17 2.71
C VAL A 393 -21.23 -16.28 3.60
N THR A 394 -21.85 -16.86 4.64
CA THR A 394 -22.54 -16.11 5.70
C THR A 394 -21.62 -15.99 6.93
N VAL A 395 -21.42 -14.77 7.44
CA VAL A 395 -20.44 -14.40 8.49
C VAL A 395 -21.02 -13.65 9.70
#